data_AF-A0A2V9TSP4-F1
#
_entry.id   AF-A0A2V9TSP4-F1
#
_cell.length_a   1.000
_cell.length_b   1.000
_cell.length_c   1.000
_cell.angle_alpha   90.00
_cell.angle_beta   90.00
_cell.angle_gamma   90.00
#
_symmetry.space_group_name_H-M   'P 1'
#
loop_
_entity.id
_entity.type
_entity.pdbx_description
1 polymer ?
#
loop_
_entity_poly.entity_id
_entity_poly.type
_entity_poly.pdbx_seq_one_letter_code
_entity_poly.pdbx_strand_id
1 'polypeptide(L)'
;MTLAFFIAFLALAGLILLLLVTRGYSNSVSGLEDLAGRTRPIDIEAFRNIIDPAEEEFLRANLPAHEFRSVQRQRLLAASEYVRNAAHNAAILLRLGQAGLHNPDPIVAAASRQLVDNALRLRIYAILSLAKLYVRIALPEARLSSGGLADNYQELRSLVGYFALKENPARAARLSGIL
;
A
#
# COMPACT_ATOMS: atom_id res chain seq x y z
N MET A 1 -19.02 30.00 6.31
CA MET A 1 -18.10 29.52 7.37
C MET A 1 -17.84 28.01 7.25
N THR A 2 -18.87 27.17 7.14
CA THR A 2 -18.73 25.71 6.90
C THR A 2 -17.86 25.35 5.70
N LEU A 3 -18.03 26.03 4.56
CA LEU A 3 -17.22 25.81 3.36
C LEU A 3 -15.72 26.12 3.58
N ALA A 4 -15.40 27.17 4.32
CA ALA A 4 -14.01 27.55 4.62
C ALA A 4 -13.32 26.50 5.51
N PHE A 5 -14.03 25.99 6.53
CA PHE A 5 -13.52 24.91 7.37
C PHE A 5 -13.31 23.61 6.58
N PHE A 6 -14.20 23.28 5.66
CA PHE A 6 -14.06 22.10 4.80
C PHE A 6 -12.85 22.20 3.87
N ILE A 7 -12.64 23.36 3.23
CA ILE A 7 -11.47 23.59 2.38
C ILE A 7 -10.18 23.52 3.22
N ALA A 8 -10.15 24.14 4.40
CA ALA A 8 -9.00 24.09 5.29
C ALA A 8 -8.67 22.65 5.72
N PHE A 9 -9.69 21.84 6.02
CA PHE A 9 -9.52 20.43 6.36
C PHE A 9 -8.93 19.62 5.20
N LEU A 10 -9.45 19.79 3.97
CA LEU A 10 -8.92 19.11 2.79
C LEU A 10 -7.48 19.52 2.48
N ALA A 11 -7.17 20.81 2.59
CA ALA A 11 -5.81 21.32 2.40
C ALA A 11 -4.84 20.73 3.43
N LEU A 12 -5.25 20.66 4.70
CA LEU A 12 -4.46 20.04 5.76
C LEU A 12 -4.27 18.54 5.53
N ALA A 13 -5.32 17.82 5.13
CA ALA A 13 -5.24 16.40 4.80
C ALA A 13 -4.30 16.13 3.61
N GLY A 14 -4.37 16.95 2.56
CA GLY A 14 -3.45 16.90 1.43
C GLY A 14 -2.01 17.19 1.83
N LEU A 15 -1.77 18.18 2.68
CA LEU A 15 -0.44 18.49 3.21
C LEU A 15 0.12 17.34 4.04
N ILE A 16 -0.68 16.74 4.94
CA ILE A 16 -0.28 15.58 5.73
C ILE A 16 0.07 14.41 4.81
N LEU A 17 -0.74 14.15 3.78
CA LEU A 17 -0.48 13.10 2.79
C LEU A 17 0.87 13.34 2.09
N LEU A 18 1.14 14.56 1.63
CA LEU A 18 2.42 14.93 1.02
C LEU A 18 3.59 14.69 1.98
N LEU A 19 3.48 15.10 3.24
CA LEU A 19 4.52 14.88 4.25
C LEU A 19 4.76 13.39 4.54
N LEU A 20 3.72 12.56 4.54
CA LEU A 20 3.86 11.11 4.73
C LEU A 20 4.52 10.43 3.52
N VAL A 21 4.16 10.87 2.31
CA VAL A 21 4.79 10.40 1.07
C VAL A 21 6.28 10.78 1.05
N THR A 22 6.65 11.98 1.50
CA THR A 22 8.05 12.46 1.48
C THR A 22 8.91 12.06 2.69
N ARG A 23 8.32 11.67 3.84
CA ARG A 23 9.06 11.30 5.08
C ARG A 23 10.01 10.09 4.96
N GLY A 24 10.03 9.37 3.85
CA GLY A 24 10.94 8.23 3.60
C GLY A 24 12.20 8.57 2.81
N TYR A 25 12.43 9.85 2.48
CA TYR A 25 13.51 10.27 1.56
C TYR A 25 14.93 10.27 2.17
N SER A 26 15.08 10.20 3.49
CA SER A 26 16.35 10.54 4.19
C SER A 26 17.50 9.51 4.12
N ASN A 27 17.28 8.25 3.71
CA ASN A 27 18.27 7.17 3.91
C ASN A 27 18.98 6.73 2.63
N SER A 28 19.94 7.46 2.04
CA SER A 28 20.61 7.17 0.75
C SER A 28 20.58 5.67 0.29
N VAL A 29 19.95 5.40 -0.86
CA VAL A 29 19.96 4.10 -1.55
C VAL A 29 20.65 4.37 -2.89
N SER A 30 21.81 3.77 -3.10
CA SER A 30 22.70 4.15 -4.21
C SER A 30 22.67 3.16 -5.38
N GLY A 31 22.11 1.95 -5.20
CA GLY A 31 22.12 0.90 -6.21
C GLY A 31 21.23 -0.30 -5.87
N LEU A 32 21.21 -1.29 -6.76
CA LEU A 32 20.45 -2.54 -6.61
C LEU A 32 21.04 -3.44 -5.51
N GLU A 33 22.36 -3.43 -5.32
CA GLU A 33 23.00 -4.19 -4.23
C GLU A 33 22.55 -3.70 -2.85
N ASP A 34 22.21 -2.41 -2.75
CA ASP A 34 21.72 -1.76 -1.55
C ASP A 34 20.26 -2.13 -1.20
N LEU A 35 19.54 -2.82 -2.10
CA LEU A 35 18.16 -3.25 -1.89
C LEU A 35 18.07 -4.55 -1.10
N ALA A 36 19.07 -5.41 -1.23
CA ALA A 36 19.11 -6.71 -0.59
C ALA A 36 19.10 -6.51 0.94
N GLY A 37 18.01 -6.92 1.58
CA GLY A 37 17.81 -6.77 3.02
C GLY A 37 17.19 -5.44 3.48
N ARG A 38 16.95 -4.47 2.59
CA ARG A 38 16.23 -3.22 2.95
C ARG A 38 14.72 -3.35 2.75
N THR A 39 14.26 -4.16 1.81
CA THR A 39 12.83 -4.46 1.62
C THR A 39 12.33 -5.43 2.68
N ARG A 40 11.04 -5.33 3.00
CA ARG A 40 10.36 -6.23 3.93
C ARG A 40 9.56 -7.26 3.14
N PRO A 41 9.63 -8.55 3.50
CA PRO A 41 8.82 -9.57 2.84
C PRO A 41 7.33 -9.29 3.07
N ILE A 42 6.53 -9.59 2.05
CA ILE A 42 5.07 -9.51 2.09
C ILE A 42 4.55 -10.85 1.57
N ASP A 43 3.98 -11.66 2.45
CA ASP A 43 3.25 -12.85 2.06
C ASP A 43 1.89 -12.43 1.47
N ILE A 44 1.80 -12.45 0.14
CA ILE A 44 0.59 -12.01 -0.57
C ILE A 44 -0.58 -12.93 -0.24
N GLU A 45 -0.37 -14.24 -0.14
CA GLU A 45 -1.46 -15.19 0.08
C GLU A 45 -2.00 -15.07 1.52
N ALA A 46 -1.13 -14.91 2.51
CA ALA A 46 -1.55 -14.59 3.87
C ALA A 46 -2.31 -13.26 3.94
N PHE A 47 -1.82 -12.23 3.24
CA PHE A 47 -2.50 -10.94 3.18
C PHE A 47 -3.88 -11.06 2.53
N ARG A 48 -4.00 -11.79 1.40
CA ARG A 48 -5.26 -12.06 0.71
C ARG A 48 -6.27 -12.74 1.61
N ASN A 49 -5.83 -13.75 2.38
CA ASN A 49 -6.68 -14.43 3.34
C ASN A 49 -7.17 -13.49 4.46
N ILE A 50 -6.28 -12.64 5.00
CA ILE A 50 -6.65 -11.66 6.02
C ILE A 50 -7.72 -10.68 5.52
N ILE A 51 -7.63 -10.28 4.25
CA ILE A 51 -8.56 -9.32 3.63
C ILE A 51 -9.72 -9.99 2.88
N ASP A 52 -10.00 -11.27 3.10
CA ASP A 52 -11.12 -11.92 2.42
C ASP A 52 -12.47 -11.41 2.99
N PRO A 53 -13.36 -10.84 2.15
CA PRO A 53 -14.70 -10.43 2.56
C PRO A 53 -15.59 -11.61 2.97
N ALA A 54 -15.43 -12.79 2.36
CA ALA A 54 -16.21 -13.98 2.70
C ALA A 54 -15.92 -14.44 4.14
N GLU A 55 -14.66 -14.35 4.55
CA GLU A 55 -14.24 -14.62 5.93
C GLU A 55 -14.86 -13.60 6.91
N GLU A 56 -14.98 -12.33 6.53
CA GLU A 56 -15.68 -11.34 7.37
C GLU A 56 -17.17 -11.64 7.53
N GLU A 57 -17.85 -12.03 6.45
CA GLU A 57 -19.26 -12.41 6.48
C GLU A 57 -19.49 -13.65 7.34
N PHE A 58 -18.62 -14.66 7.20
CA PHE A 58 -18.64 -15.86 8.01
C PHE A 58 -18.49 -15.55 9.50
N LEU A 59 -17.48 -14.75 9.87
CA LEU A 59 -17.25 -14.37 11.26
C LEU A 59 -18.42 -13.55 11.83
N ARG A 60 -19.01 -12.66 11.04
CA ARG A 60 -20.18 -11.86 11.45
C ARG A 60 -21.41 -12.72 11.71
N ALA A 61 -21.62 -13.76 10.91
CA ALA A 61 -22.76 -14.67 11.04
C ALA A 61 -22.62 -15.65 12.22
N ASN A 62 -21.40 -16.02 12.58
CA ASN A 62 -21.15 -17.09 13.56
C ASN A 62 -20.68 -16.61 14.94
N LEU A 63 -20.24 -15.36 15.10
CA LEU A 63 -19.75 -14.84 16.38
C LEU A 63 -20.72 -13.83 17.01
N PRO A 64 -20.82 -13.82 18.36
CA PRO A 64 -21.43 -12.70 19.08
C PRO A 64 -20.77 -11.37 18.71
N ALA A 65 -21.55 -10.28 18.68
CA ALA A 65 -21.08 -8.98 18.19
C ALA A 65 -19.80 -8.47 18.91
N HIS A 66 -19.63 -8.78 20.20
CA HIS A 66 -18.45 -8.39 20.96
C HIS A 66 -17.20 -9.18 20.55
N GLU A 67 -17.31 -10.49 20.34
CA GLU A 67 -16.23 -11.36 19.84
C GLU A 67 -15.86 -11.01 18.40
N PHE A 68 -16.87 -10.82 17.53
CA PHE A 68 -16.67 -10.37 16.16
C PHE A 68 -15.84 -9.08 16.11
N ARG A 69 -16.18 -8.07 16.94
CA ARG A 69 -15.43 -6.80 16.98
C ARG A 69 -13.97 -7.00 17.40
N SER A 70 -13.72 -7.86 18.38
CA SER A 70 -12.35 -8.17 18.83
C SER A 70 -11.53 -8.82 17.72
N VAL A 71 -12.08 -9.88 17.10
CA VAL A 71 -11.42 -10.60 16.00
C VAL A 71 -11.21 -9.69 14.79
N GLN A 72 -12.22 -8.90 14.42
CA GLN A 72 -12.13 -7.98 13.31
C GLN A 72 -11.06 -6.91 13.54
N ARG A 73 -10.94 -6.38 14.76
CA ARG A 73 -9.87 -5.44 15.11
C ARG A 73 -8.50 -6.07 14.93
N GLN A 74 -8.30 -7.32 15.35
CA GLN A 74 -7.04 -8.04 15.15
C GLN A 74 -6.74 -8.26 13.65
N ARG A 75 -7.74 -8.63 12.85
CA ARG A 75 -7.60 -8.75 11.39
C ARG A 75 -7.17 -7.43 10.74
N LEU A 76 -7.81 -6.31 11.11
CA LEU A 76 -7.45 -4.99 10.58
C LEU A 76 -6.05 -4.54 11.02
N LEU A 77 -5.65 -4.84 12.25
CA LEU A 77 -4.30 -4.57 12.74
C LEU A 77 -3.26 -5.40 11.97
N ALA A 78 -3.52 -6.68 11.74
CA ALA A 78 -2.66 -7.54 10.93
C ALA A 78 -2.55 -7.01 9.49
N ALA A 79 -3.68 -6.71 8.83
CA ALA A 79 -3.69 -6.11 7.50
C ALA A 79 -2.88 -4.80 7.45
N SER A 80 -2.97 -3.95 8.49
CA SER A 80 -2.22 -2.70 8.55
C SER A 80 -0.70 -2.92 8.55
N GLU A 81 -0.19 -4.02 9.10
CA GLU A 81 1.24 -4.32 9.06
C GLU A 81 1.72 -4.65 7.65
N TYR A 82 0.95 -5.44 6.90
CA TYR A 82 1.21 -5.71 5.49
C TYR A 82 1.23 -4.43 4.65
N VAL A 83 0.26 -3.54 4.88
CA VAL A 83 0.20 -2.26 4.16
C VAL A 83 1.33 -1.30 4.59
N ARG A 84 1.78 -1.33 5.85
CA ARG A 84 3.00 -0.61 6.28
C ARG A 84 4.24 -1.13 5.56
N ASN A 85 4.39 -2.44 5.44
CA ASN A 85 5.50 -3.07 4.71
C ASN A 85 5.47 -2.72 3.22
N ALA A 86 4.28 -2.67 2.62
CA ALA A 86 4.07 -2.18 1.26
C ALA A 86 4.57 -0.74 1.07
N ALA A 87 4.15 0.17 1.95
CA ALA A 87 4.55 1.58 1.89
C ALA A 87 6.07 1.75 2.06
N HIS A 88 6.68 0.94 2.93
CA HIS A 88 8.13 0.89 3.15
C HIS A 88 8.86 0.43 1.88
N ASN A 89 8.43 -0.69 1.29
CA ASN A 89 9.03 -1.22 0.05
C ASN A 89 8.90 -0.22 -1.10
N ALA A 90 7.73 0.42 -1.23
CA ALA A 90 7.50 1.47 -2.21
C ALA A 90 8.46 2.66 -2.03
N ALA A 91 8.79 3.03 -0.79
CA ALA A 91 9.80 4.07 -0.49
C ALA A 91 11.15 3.74 -1.12
N ILE A 92 11.59 2.50 -0.93
CA ILE A 92 12.90 2.05 -1.37
C ILE A 92 12.95 2.01 -2.89
N LEU A 93 11.92 1.46 -3.53
CA LEU A 93 11.81 1.38 -4.99
C LEU A 93 11.76 2.76 -5.65
N LEU A 94 11.02 3.70 -5.05
CA LEU A 94 10.95 5.08 -5.52
C LEU A 94 12.34 5.72 -5.58
N ARG A 95 13.17 5.45 -4.57
CA ARG A 95 14.51 6.03 -4.44
C ARG A 95 15.52 5.37 -5.36
N LEU A 96 15.42 4.05 -5.54
CA LEU A 96 16.17 3.35 -6.57
C LEU A 96 15.86 3.91 -7.97
N GLY A 97 14.57 4.07 -8.29
CA GLY A 97 14.15 4.66 -9.56
C GLY A 97 14.69 6.08 -9.73
N GLN A 98 14.63 6.92 -8.69
CA GLN A 98 15.20 8.27 -8.74
C GLN A 98 16.71 8.29 -8.99
N ALA A 99 17.47 7.37 -8.37
CA ALA A 99 18.91 7.25 -8.61
C ALA A 99 19.23 6.89 -10.07
N GLY A 100 18.41 6.04 -10.69
CA GLY A 100 18.57 5.64 -12.09
C GLY A 100 18.06 6.65 -13.13
N LEU A 101 17.35 7.72 -12.75
CA LEU A 101 16.86 8.75 -13.68
C LEU A 101 17.98 9.51 -14.40
N HIS A 102 19.14 9.66 -13.75
CA HIS A 102 20.30 10.37 -14.28
C HIS A 102 21.30 9.42 -14.95
N ASN A 103 20.94 8.15 -15.16
CA ASN A 103 21.82 7.20 -15.80
C ASN A 103 22.08 7.60 -17.27
N PRO A 104 23.33 7.56 -17.77
CA PRO A 104 23.63 7.85 -19.17
C PRO A 104 22.94 6.91 -20.16
N ASP A 105 22.62 5.68 -19.75
CA ASP A 105 21.91 4.71 -20.57
C ASP A 105 20.41 5.05 -20.64
N PRO A 106 19.87 5.37 -21.84
CA PRO A 106 18.47 5.70 -22.02
C PRO A 106 17.50 4.56 -21.64
N ILE A 107 17.93 3.30 -21.75
CA ILE A 107 17.12 2.13 -21.36
C ILE A 107 16.95 2.11 -19.85
N VAL A 108 18.05 2.30 -19.11
CA VAL A 108 18.04 2.37 -17.65
C VAL A 108 17.23 3.58 -17.16
N ALA A 109 17.38 4.73 -17.79
CA ALA A 109 16.60 5.93 -17.45
C ALA A 109 15.09 5.75 -17.72
N ALA A 110 14.70 5.03 -18.78
CA ALA A 110 13.30 4.72 -19.07
C ALA A 110 12.69 3.74 -18.06
N ALA A 111 13.41 2.64 -17.73
CA ALA A 111 12.99 1.69 -16.71
C ALA A 111 12.87 2.35 -15.33
N SER A 112 13.79 3.25 -15.02
CA SER A 112 13.80 4.03 -13.78
C SER A 112 12.58 4.95 -13.64
N ARG A 113 12.14 5.59 -14.72
CA ARG A 113 10.88 6.37 -14.74
C ARG A 113 9.66 5.51 -14.43
N GLN A 114 9.54 4.35 -15.08
CA GLN A 114 8.45 3.42 -14.80
C GLN A 114 8.47 2.93 -13.35
N LEU A 115 9.66 2.69 -12.80
CA LEU A 115 9.81 2.29 -11.41
C LEU A 115 9.35 3.39 -10.44
N VAL A 116 9.71 4.65 -10.70
CA VAL A 116 9.27 5.81 -9.92
C VAL A 116 7.74 5.92 -9.93
N ASP A 117 7.12 5.88 -11.11
CA ASP A 117 5.67 6.02 -11.25
C ASP A 117 4.92 4.92 -10.52
N ASN A 118 5.36 3.67 -10.69
CA ASN A 118 4.75 2.51 -10.06
C ASN A 118 4.96 2.54 -8.54
N ALA A 119 6.15 2.89 -8.07
CA ALA A 119 6.44 2.96 -6.64
C ALA A 119 5.68 4.10 -5.95
N LEU A 120 5.54 5.25 -6.60
CA LEU A 120 4.78 6.39 -6.08
C LEU A 120 3.29 6.03 -5.93
N ARG A 121 2.69 5.41 -6.96
CA ARG A 121 1.30 4.92 -6.91
C ARG A 121 1.10 3.94 -5.76
N LEU A 122 1.98 2.95 -5.63
CA LEU A 122 1.92 1.98 -4.53
C LEU A 122 1.99 2.67 -3.16
N ARG A 123 2.90 3.64 -3.00
CA ARG A 123 3.07 4.37 -1.74
C ARG A 123 1.83 5.19 -1.37
N ILE A 124 1.22 5.86 -2.34
CA ILE A 124 -0.01 6.63 -2.13
C ILE A 124 -1.15 5.69 -1.72
N TYR A 125 -1.38 4.61 -2.47
CA TYR A 125 -2.43 3.64 -2.15
C TYR A 125 -2.22 3.03 -0.76
N ALA A 126 -1.00 2.63 -0.43
CA ALA A 126 -0.71 2.07 0.89
C ALA A 126 -0.98 3.06 2.03
N ILE A 127 -0.60 4.34 1.90
CA ILE A 127 -0.87 5.36 2.93
C ILE A 127 -2.38 5.61 3.07
N LEU A 128 -3.11 5.71 1.96
CA LEU A 128 -4.57 5.90 1.98
C LEU A 128 -5.27 4.68 2.61
N SER A 129 -4.88 3.46 2.25
CA SER A 129 -5.41 2.25 2.86
C SER A 129 -5.11 2.16 4.35
N LEU A 130 -3.91 2.57 4.81
CA LEU A 130 -3.60 2.66 6.24
C LEU A 130 -4.52 3.63 6.97
N ALA A 131 -4.72 4.83 6.42
CA ALA A 131 -5.61 5.82 7.02
C ALA A 131 -7.02 5.25 7.19
N LYS A 132 -7.55 4.59 6.16
CA LYS A 132 -8.88 3.97 6.23
C LYS A 132 -8.95 2.79 7.21
N LEU A 133 -7.93 1.94 7.25
CA LEU A 133 -7.84 0.85 8.23
C LEU A 133 -7.86 1.39 9.67
N TYR A 134 -7.12 2.46 9.96
CA TYR A 134 -7.11 3.08 11.28
C TYR A 134 -8.44 3.75 11.64
N VAL A 135 -9.08 4.45 10.69
CA VAL A 135 -10.43 4.99 10.88
C VAL A 135 -11.39 3.87 11.23
N ARG A 136 -11.31 2.72 10.55
CA ARG A 136 -12.17 1.56 10.81
C ARG A 136 -11.90 0.90 12.16
N ILE A 137 -10.65 0.85 12.60
CA ILE A 137 -10.28 0.37 13.95
C ILE A 137 -10.84 1.30 15.04
N ALA A 138 -10.78 2.62 14.82
CA ALA A 138 -11.24 3.62 15.78
C ALA A 138 -12.77 3.78 15.83
N LEU A 139 -13.44 3.57 14.70
CA LEU A 139 -14.90 3.76 14.54
C LEU A 139 -15.55 2.49 13.97
N PRO A 140 -15.62 1.39 14.74
CA PRO A 140 -16.13 0.10 14.27
C PRO A 140 -17.64 0.11 13.94
N GLU A 141 -18.41 1.03 14.53
CA GLU A 141 -19.86 1.15 14.35
C GLU A 141 -20.29 2.27 13.40
N ALA A 142 -19.34 3.05 12.89
CA ALA A 142 -19.67 3.99 11.84
C ALA A 142 -20.20 3.16 10.66
N ARG A 143 -21.51 3.27 10.39
CA ARG A 143 -22.14 2.86 9.14
C ARG A 143 -21.63 3.76 8.01
N LEU A 144 -20.30 3.84 7.85
CA LEU A 144 -19.70 4.10 6.57
C LEU A 144 -20.28 2.99 5.70
N SER A 145 -21.18 3.40 4.80
CA SER A 145 -21.99 2.56 3.91
C SER A 145 -21.35 1.20 3.63
N SER A 146 -22.14 0.14 3.46
CA SER A 146 -21.66 -1.15 2.96
C SER A 146 -20.72 -1.05 1.74
N GLY A 147 -20.76 0.06 0.99
CA GLY A 147 -19.75 0.45 0.00
C GLY A 147 -18.32 0.71 0.53
N GLY A 148 -18.13 1.35 1.68
CA GLY A 148 -16.80 1.65 2.23
C GLY A 148 -16.01 0.42 2.69
N LEU A 149 -16.69 -0.69 2.96
CA LEU A 149 -16.08 -2.00 3.18
C LEU A 149 -15.48 -2.51 1.87
N ALA A 150 -16.30 -2.55 0.82
CA ALA A 150 -15.92 -2.98 -0.51
C ALA A 150 -14.84 -2.07 -1.12
N ASP A 151 -14.89 -0.76 -0.88
CA ASP A 151 -13.90 0.21 -1.35
C ASP A 151 -12.52 -0.02 -0.72
N ASN A 152 -12.49 -0.28 0.60
CA ASN A 152 -11.26 -0.69 1.30
C ASN A 152 -10.74 -2.01 0.74
N TYR A 153 -11.62 -2.98 0.52
CA TYR A 153 -11.23 -4.25 -0.09
C TYR A 153 -10.75 -4.08 -1.52
N GLN A 154 -11.31 -3.17 -2.29
CA GLN A 154 -10.90 -2.91 -3.66
C GLN A 154 -9.53 -2.23 -3.72
N GLU A 155 -9.21 -1.34 -2.79
CA GLU A 155 -7.87 -0.76 -2.65
C GLU A 155 -6.86 -1.78 -2.10
N LEU A 156 -7.22 -2.58 -1.10
CA LEU A 156 -6.35 -3.65 -0.60
C LEU A 156 -6.13 -4.73 -1.67
N ARG A 157 -7.15 -5.02 -2.48
CA ARG A 157 -7.06 -5.90 -3.65
C ARG A 157 -6.27 -5.28 -4.79
N SER A 158 -6.30 -3.96 -4.97
CA SER A 158 -5.44 -3.29 -5.95
C SER A 158 -3.97 -3.34 -5.52
N LEU A 159 -3.69 -3.24 -4.21
CA LEU A 159 -2.36 -3.52 -3.65
C LEU A 159 -1.93 -4.96 -3.91
N VAL A 160 -2.80 -5.95 -3.66
CA VAL A 160 -2.55 -7.36 -4.03
C VAL A 160 -2.30 -7.52 -5.53
N GLY A 161 -3.15 -6.94 -6.38
CA GLY A 161 -3.02 -7.02 -7.84
C GLY A 161 -1.71 -6.42 -8.33
N TYR A 162 -1.27 -5.33 -7.71
CA TYR A 162 0.04 -4.74 -7.95
C TYR A 162 1.18 -5.66 -7.51
N PHE A 163 1.07 -6.33 -6.36
CA PHE A 163 2.08 -7.29 -5.91
C PHE A 163 2.13 -8.55 -6.76
N ALA A 164 0.99 -9.14 -7.10
CA ALA A 164 0.89 -10.34 -7.92
C ALA A 164 1.41 -10.09 -9.35
N LEU A 165 1.25 -8.88 -9.88
CA LEU A 165 1.88 -8.49 -11.15
C LEU A 165 3.41 -8.49 -11.07
N LYS A 166 3.96 -8.13 -9.90
CA LYS A 166 5.41 -8.01 -9.68
C LYS A 166 6.07 -9.34 -9.29
N GLU A 167 5.35 -10.21 -8.59
CA GLU A 167 5.82 -11.54 -8.15
C GLU A 167 5.68 -12.61 -9.25
N ASN A 168 5.22 -12.23 -10.45
CA ASN A 168 5.19 -13.10 -11.64
C ASN A 168 6.31 -12.73 -12.65
N PRO A 169 7.60 -12.93 -12.32
CA PRO A 169 8.73 -12.72 -13.22
C PRO A 169 8.80 -13.74 -14.37
N ALA A 170 7.92 -14.74 -14.44
CA ALA A 170 7.84 -15.68 -15.56
C ALA A 170 7.54 -15.01 -16.92
N ARG A 171 7.06 -13.75 -16.92
CA ARG A 171 7.00 -12.90 -18.13
C ARG A 171 8.21 -11.97 -18.29
N ALA A 172 8.87 -11.56 -17.21
CA ALA A 172 10.08 -10.74 -17.24
C ALA A 172 11.33 -11.55 -17.67
N ALA A 173 11.36 -12.85 -17.41
CA ALA A 173 12.42 -13.76 -17.84
C ALA A 173 12.51 -13.94 -19.38
N ARG A 174 11.46 -13.58 -20.14
CA ARG A 174 11.57 -13.50 -21.60
C ARG A 174 12.29 -12.24 -22.09
N LEU A 175 12.42 -11.22 -21.24
CA LEU A 175 13.16 -9.99 -21.57
C LEU A 175 14.64 -10.06 -21.15
N SER A 176 14.99 -10.94 -20.19
CA SER A 176 16.40 -11.21 -19.85
C SER A 176 17.08 -12.24 -20.75
N GLY A 177 16.37 -12.80 -21.75
CA GLY A 177 16.95 -13.65 -22.79
C GLY A 177 17.33 -12.88 -24.06
N ILE A 178 17.14 -11.55 -24.07
CA ILE A 178 17.44 -10.64 -25.19
C ILE A 178 18.44 -9.54 -24.77
N LEU A 179 18.82 -9.50 -23.49
CA LEU A 179 19.94 -8.72 -22.95
C LEU A 179 21.06 -9.69 -22.55
#